data_AF-A0A7R8XCB9-F1
#
_entry.id   AF-A0A7R8XCB9-F1
#
_cell.length_a   1.000
_cell.length_b   1.000
_cell.length_c   1.000
_cell.angle_alpha   90.00
_cell.angle_beta   90.00
_cell.angle_gamma   90.00
#
_symmetry.space_group_name_H-M   'P 1'
#
loop_
_entity.id
_entity.type
_entity.pdbx_description
1 polymer ?
#
loop_
_entity_poly.entity_id
_entity_poly.type
_entity_poly.pdbx_seq_one_letter_code
_entity_poly.pdbx_strand_id
1 'polypeptide(L)'
;MSNSENELEDSDLFGPPTEPPSTPFGPAALGDTLRGRRIALGAWNMFLPLFSLTVTVRIGVAVLYVASHLGFGFSTCAIGIVEEPKNPTAYLRTVTFSYSKILEFGDTNFILLRKQKLIFLHWYHHASILLFT
;
A
#
# COMPACT_ATOMS: atom_id res chain seq x y z
N MET A 1 -66.35 -14.81 -41.43
CA MET A 1 -65.05 -15.46 -41.09
C MET A 1 -63.92 -14.47 -41.35
N SER A 2 -63.76 -13.45 -40.50
CA SER A 2 -62.67 -12.45 -40.63
C SER A 2 -62.40 -11.71 -39.31
N ASN A 3 -62.76 -12.29 -38.16
CA ASN A 3 -62.67 -11.58 -36.87
C ASN A 3 -61.95 -12.38 -35.77
N SER A 4 -61.29 -13.48 -36.14
CA SER A 4 -60.58 -14.37 -35.21
C SER A 4 -59.08 -14.44 -35.48
N GLU A 5 -58.59 -13.80 -36.54
CA GLU A 5 -57.15 -13.74 -36.87
C GLU A 5 -56.46 -12.50 -36.26
N ASN A 6 -57.21 -11.41 -35.99
CA ASN A 6 -56.64 -10.18 -35.42
C ASN A 6 -56.37 -10.22 -33.91
N GLU A 7 -56.91 -11.20 -33.16
CA GLU A 7 -56.64 -11.31 -31.71
C GLU A 7 -55.38 -12.12 -31.40
N LEU A 8 -54.86 -12.89 -32.36
CA LEU A 8 -53.70 -13.77 -32.15
C LEU A 8 -52.36 -13.08 -32.41
N GLU A 9 -52.33 -12.00 -33.19
CA GLU A 9 -51.10 -11.24 -33.44
C GLU A 9 -50.73 -10.28 -32.29
N ASP A 10 -51.68 -9.88 -31.45
CA ASP A 10 -51.42 -8.90 -30.37
C ASP A 10 -50.85 -9.56 -29.09
N SER A 11 -51.05 -10.88 -28.92
CA SER A 11 -50.51 -11.64 -27.78
C SER A 11 -49.02 -12.00 -27.90
N ASP A 12 -48.46 -11.98 -29.12
CA ASP A 12 -47.05 -12.29 -29.37
C ASP A 12 -46.14 -11.04 -29.31
N LEU A 13 -46.72 -9.84 -29.27
CA LEU A 13 -45.98 -8.58 -29.18
C LEU A 13 -45.53 -8.25 -27.75
N PHE A 14 -45.98 -9.02 -26.75
CA PHE A 14 -45.58 -8.90 -25.35
C PHE A 14 -44.66 -10.06 -24.94
N GLY A 15 -43.57 -10.23 -25.69
CA GLY A 15 -42.47 -11.09 -25.27
C GLY A 15 -41.99 -10.69 -23.86
N PRO A 16 -41.48 -11.65 -23.06
CA PRO A 16 -40.94 -11.34 -21.74
C PRO A 16 -39.91 -10.22 -21.86
N PRO A 17 -39.88 -9.25 -20.92
CA PRO A 17 -38.97 -8.12 -20.99
C PRO A 17 -37.56 -8.65 -21.22
N THR A 18 -37.01 -8.38 -22.41
CA THR A 18 -35.62 -8.69 -22.72
C THR A 18 -34.79 -7.99 -21.68
N GLU A 19 -34.14 -8.79 -20.81
CA GLU A 19 -33.20 -8.25 -19.84
C GLU A 19 -32.24 -7.31 -20.59
N PRO A 20 -32.01 -6.08 -20.09
CA PRO A 20 -31.08 -5.18 -20.73
C PRO A 20 -29.74 -5.91 -20.85
N PRO A 21 -29.01 -5.73 -21.97
CA PRO A 21 -27.73 -6.37 -22.18
C PRO A 21 -26.88 -6.16 -20.94
N SER A 22 -26.31 -7.24 -20.41
CA SER A 22 -25.45 -7.25 -19.23
C SER A 22 -24.29 -6.29 -19.43
N THR A 23 -24.53 -5.01 -19.12
CA THR A 23 -23.49 -4.00 -19.20
C THR A 23 -22.39 -4.45 -18.23
N PRO A 24 -21.11 -4.46 -18.63
CA PRO A 24 -20.01 -4.86 -17.76
C PRO A 24 -19.87 -4.01 -16.48
N PHE A 25 -20.68 -2.96 -16.35
CA PHE A 25 -20.68 -1.93 -15.32
C PHE A 25 -21.94 -1.98 -14.42
N GLY A 26 -22.42 -3.16 -14.06
CA GLY A 26 -23.44 -3.30 -13.02
C GLY A 26 -22.92 -2.87 -11.62
N PRO A 27 -23.81 -2.51 -10.67
CA PRO A 27 -23.43 -2.13 -9.30
C PRO A 27 -22.66 -3.23 -8.54
N ALA A 28 -22.81 -4.49 -8.95
CA ALA A 28 -22.02 -5.62 -8.47
C ALA A 28 -20.54 -5.52 -8.89
N ALA A 29 -20.26 -5.26 -10.18
CA ALA A 29 -18.89 -5.09 -10.70
C ALA A 29 -18.18 -3.86 -10.11
N LEU A 30 -18.95 -2.80 -9.81
CA LEU A 30 -18.45 -1.63 -9.08
C LEU A 30 -18.13 -1.97 -7.61
N GLY A 31 -18.95 -2.79 -6.96
CA GLY A 31 -18.72 -3.29 -5.61
C GLY A 31 -17.44 -4.13 -5.51
N ASP A 32 -17.20 -4.99 -6.48
CA ASP A 32 -16.04 -5.89 -6.51
C ASP A 32 -14.72 -5.14 -6.75
N THR A 33 -14.71 -4.17 -7.67
CA THR A 33 -13.54 -3.31 -7.91
C THR A 33 -13.23 -2.39 -6.72
N LEU A 34 -14.25 -1.86 -6.04
CA LEU A 34 -14.07 -1.08 -4.81
C LEU A 34 -13.57 -1.93 -3.64
N ARG A 35 -14.04 -3.18 -3.53
CA ARG A 35 -13.58 -4.16 -2.52
C ARG A 35 -12.12 -4.53 -2.72
N GLY A 36 -11.72 -4.87 -3.95
CA GLY A 36 -10.32 -5.18 -4.29
C GLY A 36 -9.38 -4.03 -3.95
N ARG A 37 -9.78 -2.78 -4.26
CA ARG A 37 -9.01 -1.58 -3.91
C ARG A 37 -8.86 -1.38 -2.40
N ARG A 38 -9.92 -1.61 -1.61
CA ARG A 38 -9.87 -1.49 -0.15
C ARG A 38 -8.97 -2.53 0.49
N ILE A 39 -8.99 -3.77 -0.02
CA ILE A 39 -8.11 -4.85 0.44
C ILE A 39 -6.65 -4.52 0.12
N ALA A 40 -6.36 -4.01 -1.09
CA ALA A 40 -5.02 -3.58 -1.46
C ALA A 40 -4.48 -2.46 -0.56
N LEU A 41 -5.29 -1.41 -0.29
CA LEU A 41 -4.90 -0.35 0.65
C LEU A 41 -4.76 -0.87 2.09
N GLY A 42 -5.64 -1.78 2.52
CA GLY A 42 -5.56 -2.38 3.85
C GLY A 42 -4.30 -3.22 4.02
N ALA A 43 -3.95 -4.05 3.03
CA ALA A 43 -2.73 -4.85 3.03
C ALA A 43 -1.47 -3.96 3.03
N TRP A 44 -1.48 -2.90 2.22
CA TRP A 44 -0.40 -1.92 2.17
C TRP A 44 -0.20 -1.20 3.51
N ASN A 45 -1.30 -0.74 4.13
CA ASN A 45 -1.26 -0.08 5.44
C ASN A 45 -0.78 -0.98 6.58
N MET A 46 -0.95 -2.30 6.47
CA MET A 46 -0.44 -3.25 7.46
C MET A 46 1.01 -3.65 7.19
N PHE A 47 1.42 -3.68 5.92
CA PHE A 47 2.77 -4.05 5.53
C PHE A 47 3.84 -3.08 6.06
N LEU A 48 3.60 -1.77 5.93
CA LEU A 48 4.52 -0.72 6.37
C LEU A 48 4.86 -0.78 7.89
N PRO A 49 3.89 -0.82 8.82
CA PRO A 49 4.19 -0.89 10.25
C PRO A 49 4.83 -2.23 10.67
N LEU A 50 4.43 -3.35 10.07
CA LEU A 50 5.06 -4.66 10.35
C LEU A 50 6.54 -4.69 9.94
N PHE A 51 6.82 -4.13 8.77
CA PHE A 51 8.18 -3.97 8.29
C PHE A 51 9.01 -3.07 9.23
N SER A 52 8.46 -1.91 9.60
CA SER A 52 9.11 -0.96 10.51
C SER A 52 9.40 -1.56 11.89
N LEU A 53 8.44 -2.31 12.45
CA LEU A 53 8.59 -3.00 13.74
C LEU A 53 9.72 -4.03 13.69
N THR A 54 9.81 -4.80 12.61
CA THR A 54 10.84 -5.85 12.47
C THR A 54 12.25 -5.25 12.46
N VAL A 55 12.45 -4.16 11.71
CA VAL A 55 13.74 -3.47 11.64
C VAL A 55 14.08 -2.82 12.99
N THR A 56 13.11 -2.15 13.62
CA THR A 56 13.29 -1.47 14.91
C THR A 56 13.65 -2.44 16.03
N VAL A 57 12.97 -3.59 16.12
CA VAL A 57 13.26 -4.60 17.17
C VAL A 57 14.69 -5.15 17.01
N ARG A 58 15.12 -5.40 15.78
CA ARG A 58 16.47 -5.96 15.51
C ARG A 58 17.58 -4.94 15.76
N ILE A 59 17.38 -3.68 15.40
CA ILE A 59 18.31 -2.59 15.71
C ILE A 59 18.32 -2.32 17.21
N GLY A 60 17.14 -2.26 17.84
CA GLY A 60 16.97 -2.02 19.26
C GLY A 60 17.69 -3.05 20.13
N VAL A 61 17.59 -4.35 19.79
CA VAL A 61 18.34 -5.41 20.49
C VAL A 61 19.85 -5.22 20.34
N ALA A 62 20.34 -4.85 19.16
CA ALA A 62 21.76 -4.59 18.93
C ALA A 62 22.26 -3.39 19.75
N VAL A 63 21.48 -2.30 19.79
CA VAL A 63 21.78 -1.10 20.58
C VAL A 63 21.76 -1.41 22.08
N LEU A 64 20.76 -2.17 22.56
CA LEU A 64 20.66 -2.58 23.97
C LEU A 64 21.82 -3.49 24.39
N TYR A 65 22.26 -4.38 23.51
CA TYR A 65 23.41 -5.24 23.75
C TYR A 65 24.70 -4.43 23.91
N VAL A 66 24.96 -3.47 23.00
CA VAL A 66 26.13 -2.58 23.08
C VAL A 66 26.04 -1.65 24.29
N ALA A 67 24.85 -1.08 24.57
CA ALA A 67 24.64 -0.18 25.70
C ALA A 67 24.85 -0.87 27.05
N SER A 68 24.46 -2.15 27.18
CA SER A 68 24.62 -2.93 28.41
C SER A 68 26.06 -3.42 28.65
N HIS A 69 26.84 -3.66 27.58
CA HIS A 69 28.19 -4.23 27.70
C HIS A 69 29.32 -3.20 27.63
N LEU A 70 29.17 -2.12 26.85
CA LEU A 70 30.21 -1.10 26.63
C LEU A 70 29.83 0.28 27.22
N GLY A 71 28.63 0.42 27.76
CA GLY A 71 28.12 1.67 28.35
C GLY A 71 27.53 2.64 27.31
N PHE A 72 26.69 3.57 27.79
CA PHE A 72 25.95 4.50 26.95
C PHE A 72 26.85 5.45 26.14
N GLY A 73 27.99 5.85 26.70
CA GLY A 73 28.94 6.77 26.06
C GLY A 73 29.73 6.16 24.91
N PHE A 74 30.00 4.85 24.95
CA PHE A 74 30.62 4.15 23.82
C PHE A 74 29.58 3.85 22.74
N SER A 75 28.34 3.49 23.12
CA SER A 75 27.26 3.21 22.19
C SER A 75 26.94 4.38 21.25
N THR A 76 26.99 5.64 21.73
CA THR A 76 26.77 6.84 20.90
C THR A 76 27.95 7.22 20.01
N CYS A 77 29.20 6.97 20.45
CA CYS A 77 30.39 7.27 19.65
C CYS A 77 30.78 6.15 18.66
N ALA A 78 30.30 4.92 18.89
CA ALA A 78 30.68 3.71 18.15
C ALA A 78 29.64 3.24 17.12
N ILE A 79 28.63 4.05 16.81
CA ILE A 79 27.59 3.70 15.80
C ILE A 79 28.23 3.29 14.46
N GLY A 80 29.36 3.89 14.09
CA GLY A 80 30.12 3.53 12.88
C GLY A 80 30.76 2.13 12.88
N ILE A 81 30.84 1.42 14.01
CA ILE A 81 31.39 0.05 14.08
C ILE A 81 30.36 -0.99 13.63
N VAL A 82 29.06 -0.67 13.73
CA VAL A 82 27.97 -1.53 13.25
C VAL A 82 27.86 -1.49 11.71
N GLU A 83 28.44 -0.46 11.09
CA GLU A 83 28.51 -0.25 9.64
C GLU A 83 29.81 -0.79 9.00
N GLU A 84 30.46 -1.79 9.60
CA GLU A 84 31.53 -2.51 8.93
C GLU A 84 31.02 -3.07 7.58
N PRO A 85 31.50 -2.57 6.42
CA PRO A 85 30.99 -2.97 5.10
C PRO A 85 31.29 -4.43 4.76
N LYS A 86 32.06 -5.12 5.62
CA LYS A 86 32.40 -6.54 5.49
C LYS A 86 31.32 -7.48 6.00
N ASN A 87 30.32 -6.99 6.75
CA ASN A 87 29.23 -7.82 7.24
C ASN A 87 28.05 -7.79 6.24
N PRO A 88 27.82 -8.87 5.46
CA PRO A 88 26.74 -8.90 4.47
C PRO A 88 25.37 -8.68 5.12
N THR A 89 25.20 -9.13 6.35
CA THR A 89 23.99 -8.92 7.15
C THR A 89 23.75 -7.45 7.54
N ALA A 90 24.81 -6.66 7.74
CA ALA A 90 24.68 -5.24 8.07
C ALA A 90 24.33 -4.43 6.81
N TYR A 91 25.02 -4.69 5.69
CA TYR A 91 24.73 -4.08 4.40
C TYR A 91 23.27 -4.32 3.96
N LEU A 92 22.81 -5.57 4.03
CA LEU A 92 21.43 -5.90 3.72
C LEU A 92 20.43 -5.15 4.62
N ARG A 93 20.76 -4.87 5.89
CA ARG A 93 19.87 -4.12 6.80
C ARG A 93 19.78 -2.64 6.40
N THR A 94 20.89 -1.99 6.09
CA THR A 94 20.91 -0.56 5.71
C THR A 94 20.16 -0.34 4.39
N VAL A 95 20.38 -1.23 3.42
CA VAL A 95 19.62 -1.21 2.15
C VAL A 95 18.13 -1.45 2.42
N THR A 96 17.77 -2.43 3.24
CA THR A 96 16.37 -2.73 3.63
C THR A 96 15.70 -1.53 4.32
N PHE A 97 16.41 -0.82 5.19
CA PHE A 97 15.93 0.41 5.85
C PHE A 97 15.73 1.58 4.86
N SER A 98 16.65 1.75 3.90
CA SER A 98 16.52 2.73 2.82
C SER A 98 15.27 2.48 1.99
N TYR A 99 15.03 1.22 1.61
CA TYR A 99 13.83 0.82 0.87
C TYR A 99 12.52 1.10 1.63
N SER A 100 12.51 1.05 2.96
CA SER A 100 11.29 1.36 3.74
C SER A 100 10.92 2.83 3.62
N LYS A 101 11.91 3.73 3.57
CA LYS A 101 11.70 5.17 3.33
C LYS A 101 11.18 5.46 1.94
N ILE A 102 11.61 4.69 0.94
CA ILE A 102 11.09 4.76 -0.43
C ILE A 102 9.63 4.32 -0.49
N LEU A 103 9.28 3.24 0.23
CA LEU A 103 7.91 2.74 0.27
C LEU A 103 6.96 3.68 1.04
N GLU A 104 7.42 4.33 2.12
CA GLU A 104 6.69 5.41 2.81
C GLU A 104 6.44 6.62 1.88
N PHE A 105 7.41 6.98 1.05
CA PHE A 105 7.26 8.06 0.05
C PHE A 105 6.40 7.64 -1.16
N GLY A 106 6.41 6.36 -1.52
CA GLY A 106 5.58 5.81 -2.60
C GLY A 106 4.08 5.91 -2.30
N ASP A 107 3.68 5.71 -1.04
CA ASP A 107 2.29 5.86 -0.60
C ASP A 107 1.76 7.29 -0.84
N THR A 108 2.57 8.30 -0.50
CA THR A 108 2.22 9.69 -0.74
C THR A 108 2.23 10.07 -2.22
N ASN A 109 3.11 9.48 -3.04
CA ASN A 109 3.11 9.72 -4.49
C ASN A 109 1.88 9.12 -5.19
N PHE A 110 1.41 7.94 -4.76
CA PHE A 110 0.15 7.36 -5.22
C PHE A 110 -1.08 8.18 -4.78
N ILE A 111 -1.01 8.85 -3.63
CA ILE A 111 -2.05 9.78 -3.15
C ILE A 111 -2.02 11.12 -3.92
N LEU A 112 -0.83 11.61 -4.30
CA LEU A 112 -0.67 12.81 -5.16
C LEU A 112 -1.28 12.61 -6.54
N LEU A 113 -1.14 11.43 -7.14
CA LEU A 113 -1.79 11.05 -8.40
C LEU A 113 -3.33 11.06 -8.30
N ARG A 114 -3.91 11.00 -7.08
CA ARG A 114 -5.36 11.17 -6.82
C ARG A 114 -5.80 12.61 -6.50
N LYS A 115 -4.94 13.62 -6.64
CA LYS A 115 -5.22 15.05 -6.37
C LYS A 115 -5.62 15.39 -4.92
N GLN A 116 -5.07 14.72 -3.91
CA GLN A 116 -5.18 15.22 -2.53
C GLN A 116 -4.10 16.27 -2.22
N LYS A 117 -4.49 17.36 -1.53
CA LYS A 117 -3.57 18.41 -1.06
C LYS A 117 -2.71 17.85 0.07
N LEU A 118 -1.46 17.53 -0.24
CA LEU A 118 -0.44 17.21 0.75
C LEU A 118 0.18 18.48 1.33
N ILE A 119 0.49 18.44 2.62
CA ILE A 119 1.22 19.49 3.34
C ILE A 119 2.68 19.48 2.89
N PHE A 120 3.23 20.65 2.55
CA PHE A 120 4.61 20.83 2.07
C PHE A 120 5.67 20.20 2.99
N LEU A 121 5.49 20.32 4.31
CA LEU A 121 6.42 19.79 5.30
C LEU A 121 6.58 18.27 5.22
N HIS A 122 5.48 17.55 4.96
CA HIS A 122 5.49 16.08 4.92
C HIS A 122 6.28 15.58 3.69
N TRP A 123 6.05 16.19 2.53
CA TRP A 123 6.79 15.87 1.31
C TRP A 123 8.29 16.19 1.45
N TYR A 124 8.63 17.35 2.02
CA TYR A 124 10.03 17.74 2.22
C TYR A 124 10.74 16.85 3.25
N HIS A 125 10.07 16.51 4.35
CA HIS A 125 10.60 15.61 5.38
C HIS A 125 10.89 14.22 4.82
N HIS A 126 9.98 13.62 4.04
CA HIS A 126 10.21 12.30 3.46
C HIS A 126 11.25 12.31 2.33
N ALA A 127 11.36 13.40 1.56
CA ALA A 127 12.38 13.54 0.52
C ALA A 127 13.79 13.74 1.11
N SER A 128 13.94 14.50 2.19
CA SER A 128 15.25 14.79 2.78
C SER A 128 15.82 13.57 3.51
N ILE A 129 15.01 12.85 4.29
CA ILE A 129 15.48 11.61 4.94
C ILE A 129 15.89 10.55 3.91
N LEU A 130 15.25 10.51 2.74
CA LEU A 130 15.65 9.62 1.65
C LEU A 130 17.02 9.95 1.06
N LEU A 131 17.36 11.24 1.03
CA LEU A 131 18.61 11.72 0.45
C LEU A 131 19.79 11.59 1.44
N PHE A 132 19.50 11.46 2.74
CA PHE A 132 20.47 11.35 3.83
C PHE A 132 20.48 9.98 4.54
N THR A 133 19.72 8.99 4.04
CA THR A 133 19.79 7.58 4.48
C THR A 133 20.75 6.82 3.57
#